data_AF-K1S751-F1
#
_entry.id   AF-K1S751-F1
#
_cell.length_a   1.000
_cell.length_b   1.000
_cell.length_c   1.000
_cell.angle_alpha   90.00
_cell.angle_beta   90.00
_cell.angle_gamma   90.00
#
_symmetry.space_group_name_H-M   'P 1'
#
loop_
_entity.id
_entity.type
_entity.pdbx_description
1 polymer ?
#
loop_
_entity_poly.entity_id
_entity_poly.type
_entity_poly.pdbx_seq_one_letter_code
_entity_poly.pdbx_strand_id
1 'polypeptide(L)'
;MNKYADEFCATFRELARIYSAEKVWEDVIYACALTQSIFLRNYDKKDREKIDRIMDQYSEEDQYKIMSLYANIMDALNENPGQDFLGEMYHRLNLTKERKRAVFYPV
;
A
#
# COMPACT_ATOMS: atom_id res chain seq x y z
N MET A 1 18.05 -3.22 10.96
CA MET A 1 16.83 -2.39 10.89
C MET A 1 16.42 -2.37 9.44
N ASN A 2 15.21 -2.81 9.09
CA ASN A 2 14.78 -2.91 7.70
C ASN A 2 14.55 -1.47 7.17
N LYS A 3 15.51 -0.95 6.39
CA LYS A 3 15.47 0.43 5.88
C LYS A 3 14.19 0.72 5.07
N TYR A 4 13.67 -0.27 4.33
CA TYR A 4 12.44 -0.15 3.56
C TYR A 4 11.22 -0.05 4.47
N ALA A 5 11.24 -0.70 5.63
CA ALA A 5 10.15 -0.65 6.59
C ALA A 5 9.99 0.74 7.22
N ASP A 6 11.11 1.42 7.50
CA ASP A 6 11.09 2.76 8.07
C ASP A 6 10.60 3.80 7.06
N GLU A 7 11.10 3.73 5.82
CA GLU A 7 10.65 4.56 4.71
C GLU A 7 9.17 4.32 4.40
N PHE A 8 8.74 3.05 4.31
CA PHE A 8 7.34 2.69 4.11
C PHE A 8 6.44 3.32 5.19
N CYS A 9 6.81 3.18 6.47
CA CYS A 9 6.03 3.74 7.56
C CYS A 9 5.97 5.27 7.54
N ALA A 10 7.04 5.95 7.13
CA ALA A 10 7.06 7.40 7.02
C ALA A 10 6.13 7.87 5.89
N THR A 11 6.34 7.36 4.68
CA THR A 11 5.55 7.71 3.48
C THR A 11 4.07 7.38 3.66
N PHE A 12 3.75 6.22 4.26
CA PHE A 12 2.36 5.83 4.53
C PHE A 12 1.67 6.81 5.47
N ARG A 13 2.37 7.24 6.54
CA ARG A 13 1.81 8.20 7.50
C ARG A 13 1.55 9.56 6.88
N GLU A 14 2.31 9.97 5.88
CA GLU A 14 2.03 11.21 5.15
C GLU A 14 0.71 11.10 4.38
N LEU A 15 0.50 10.00 3.64
CA LEU A 15 -0.77 9.74 2.95
C LEU A 15 -1.95 9.63 3.93
N ALA A 16 -1.75 8.95 5.06
CA ALA A 16 -2.78 8.75 6.08
C ALA A 16 -3.18 10.03 6.85
N ARG A 17 -2.49 11.16 6.62
CA ARG A 17 -2.94 12.48 7.13
C ARG A 17 -4.02 13.10 6.24
N ILE A 18 -4.10 12.67 4.99
CA ILE A 18 -5.00 13.21 3.96
C ILE A 18 -6.15 12.21 3.71
N TYR A 19 -5.80 10.93 3.60
CA TYR A 19 -6.71 9.82 3.32
C TYR A 19 -6.87 8.92 4.55
N SER A 20 -7.94 8.13 4.64
CA SER A 20 -8.05 7.16 5.73
C SER A 20 -6.97 6.07 5.59
N ALA A 21 -6.33 5.70 6.69
CA ALA A 21 -5.27 4.70 6.69
C ALA A 21 -5.73 3.33 6.16
N GLU A 22 -6.98 2.93 6.44
CA GLU A 22 -7.58 1.72 5.85
C GLU A 22 -7.63 1.80 4.32
N LYS A 23 -8.08 2.94 3.76
CA LYS A 23 -8.13 3.16 2.32
C LYS A 23 -6.73 3.14 1.70
N VAL A 24 -5.78 3.86 2.28
CA VAL A 24 -4.38 3.89 1.78
C VAL A 24 -3.81 2.47 1.78
N TRP A 25 -4.04 1.70 2.84
CA TRP A 25 -3.59 0.32 2.92
C TRP A 25 -4.19 -0.55 1.81
N GLU A 26 -5.51 -0.51 1.64
CA GLU A 26 -6.20 -1.27 0.59
C GLU A 26 -5.69 -0.88 -0.81
N ASP A 27 -5.64 0.41 -1.11
CA ASP A 27 -5.23 0.92 -2.43
C ASP A 27 -3.77 0.54 -2.75
N VAL A 28 -2.86 0.60 -1.77
CA VAL A 28 -1.47 0.15 -1.96
C VAL A 28 -1.42 -1.34 -2.28
N ILE A 29 -2.11 -2.19 -1.51
CA ILE A 29 -2.09 -3.64 -1.73
C ILE A 29 -2.74 -4.00 -3.09
N TYR A 30 -3.85 -3.35 -3.44
CA TYR A 30 -4.51 -3.56 -4.74
C TYR A 30 -3.64 -3.11 -5.91
N ALA A 31 -3.04 -1.92 -5.84
CA ALA A 31 -2.13 -1.43 -6.86
C ALA A 31 -0.91 -2.35 -7.01
N CYS A 32 -0.35 -2.86 -5.91
CA CYS A 32 0.73 -3.85 -5.94
C CYS A 32 0.32 -5.13 -6.69
N ALA A 33 -0.82 -5.73 -6.32
CA ALA A 33 -1.29 -6.97 -6.90
C ALA A 33 -1.60 -6.83 -8.40
N LEU A 34 -2.24 -5.72 -8.80
CA LEU A 34 -2.56 -5.45 -10.20
C LEU A 34 -1.28 -5.20 -11.02
N THR A 35 -0.34 -4.41 -10.50
CA THR A 35 0.93 -4.13 -11.18
C THR A 35 1.74 -5.41 -11.40
N GLN A 36 1.82 -6.26 -10.38
CA GLN A 36 2.50 -7.55 -10.48
C GLN A 36 1.77 -8.50 -11.45
N SER A 37 0.43 -8.50 -11.47
CA SER A 37 -0.36 -9.29 -12.42
C SER A 37 -0.08 -8.88 -13.87
N ILE A 38 -0.05 -7.58 -14.16
CA ILE A 38 0.26 -7.04 -15.48
C ILE A 38 1.68 -7.42 -15.91
N PHE A 39 2.65 -7.31 -15.01
CA PHE A 39 4.04 -7.68 -15.29
C PHE A 39 4.19 -9.18 -15.59
N LEU A 40 3.45 -10.05 -14.90
CA LEU A 40 3.58 -11.50 -15.03
C LEU A 40 2.71 -12.14 -16.13
N ARG A 41 1.57 -11.55 -16.50
CA ARG A 41 0.54 -12.22 -17.33
C ARG A 41 0.29 -11.61 -18.71
N ASN A 42 1.18 -10.73 -19.16
CA ASN A 42 1.01 -9.83 -20.31
C ASN A 42 0.00 -8.70 -20.04
N TYR A 43 0.24 -7.60 -20.76
CA TYR A 43 -0.45 -6.33 -20.60
C TYR A 43 -1.93 -6.38 -21.02
N ASP A 44 -2.86 -6.47 -20.05
CA ASP A 44 -4.31 -6.30 -20.27
C ASP A 44 -4.72 -4.84 -20.01
N LYS A 45 -5.36 -4.22 -21.01
CA LYS A 45 -5.90 -2.85 -20.93
C LYS A 45 -6.87 -2.68 -19.75
N LYS A 46 -7.70 -3.69 -19.44
CA LYS A 46 -8.68 -3.60 -18.34
C LYS A 46 -8.01 -3.54 -16.97
N ASP A 47 -6.90 -4.23 -16.78
CA ASP A 47 -6.18 -4.20 -15.51
C ASP A 47 -5.42 -2.89 -15.34
N ARG A 48 -4.91 -2.31 -16.43
CA ARG A 48 -4.37 -0.94 -16.41
C ARG A 48 -5.43 0.08 -16.00
N GLU A 49 -6.62 0.03 -16.61
CA GLU A 49 -7.72 0.94 -16.27
C GLU A 49 -8.13 0.86 -14.79
N LYS A 50 -7.94 -0.29 -14.11
CA LYS A 50 -8.18 -0.41 -12.67
C LYS A 50 -7.09 0.29 -11.84
N ILE A 51 -5.82 0.16 -12.25
CA ILE A 51 -4.71 0.88 -11.61
C ILE A 51 -4.91 2.38 -11.77
N ASP A 52 -5.18 2.84 -13.01
CA ASP A 52 -5.41 4.26 -13.30
C ASP A 52 -6.52 4.83 -12.41
N ARG A 53 -7.66 4.11 -12.25
CA ARG A 53 -8.73 4.51 -11.32
C ARG A 53 -8.32 4.60 -9.86
N ILE A 54 -7.36 3.79 -9.40
CA ILE A 54 -6.82 3.89 -8.04
C ILE A 54 -5.97 5.17 -7.97
N MET A 55 -5.05 5.35 -8.91
CA MET A 55 -4.10 6.47 -8.93
C MET A 55 -4.78 7.83 -9.11
N ASP A 56 -5.86 7.91 -9.91
CA ASP A 56 -6.64 9.13 -10.15
C ASP A 56 -7.32 9.69 -8.89
N GLN A 57 -7.40 8.90 -7.80
CA GLN A 57 -7.91 9.36 -6.51
C GLN A 57 -6.87 10.15 -5.70
N TYR A 58 -5.61 10.13 -6.16
CA TYR A 58 -4.46 10.76 -5.51
C TYR A 58 -3.95 11.93 -6.35
N SER A 59 -3.42 12.96 -5.67
CA SER A 59 -2.67 14.02 -6.33
C SER A 59 -1.44 13.44 -7.03
N GLU A 60 -0.87 14.12 -8.03
CA GLU A 60 0.36 13.64 -8.70
C GLU A 60 1.48 13.37 -7.68
N GLU A 61 1.64 14.23 -6.68
CA GLU A 61 2.61 14.05 -5.59
C GLU A 61 2.34 12.76 -4.79
N ASP A 62 1.08 12.53 -4.44
CA ASP A 62 0.68 11.35 -3.65
C ASP A 62 0.73 10.06 -4.47
N GLN A 63 0.55 10.13 -5.79
CA GLN A 63 0.79 9.02 -6.69
C GLN A 63 2.27 8.56 -6.63
N TYR A 64 3.23 9.49 -6.57
CA TYR A 64 4.63 9.13 -6.36
C TYR A 64 4.87 8.44 -5.01
N LYS A 65 4.16 8.86 -3.96
CA LYS A 65 4.23 8.21 -2.63
C LYS A 65 3.68 6.79 -2.70
N ILE A 66 2.55 6.55 -3.38
CA ILE A 66 2.03 5.19 -3.62
C ILE A 66 3.06 4.31 -4.34
N MET A 67 3.71 4.83 -5.38
CA MET A 67 4.78 4.10 -6.08
C MET A 67 6.00 3.82 -5.21
N SER A 68 6.39 4.76 -4.32
CA SER A 68 7.46 4.53 -3.33
C SER A 68 7.09 3.43 -2.33
N LEU A 69 5.83 3.37 -1.86
CA LEU A 69 5.37 2.28 -1.01
C LEU A 69 5.45 0.92 -1.72
N TYR A 70 5.07 0.87 -3.00
CA TYR A 70 5.25 -0.33 -3.84
C TYR A 70 6.71 -0.75 -3.94
N ALA A 71 7.62 0.20 -4.23
CA ALA A 71 9.05 -0.09 -4.34
C ALA A 71 9.62 -0.67 -3.04
N ASN A 72 9.27 -0.08 -1.89
CA ASN A 72 9.68 -0.58 -0.58
C ASN A 72 9.21 -2.02 -0.31
N ILE A 73 7.97 -2.37 -0.71
CA ILE A 73 7.46 -3.74 -0.61
C ILE A 73 8.31 -4.69 -1.47
N MET A 74 8.56 -4.32 -2.73
CA MET A 74 9.29 -5.17 -3.65
C MET A 74 10.76 -5.34 -3.25
N ASP A 75 11.43 -4.27 -2.83
CA ASP A 75 12.83 -4.32 -2.40
C ASP A 75 13.01 -5.15 -1.13
N ALA A 76 12.09 -5.02 -0.16
CA ALA A 76 12.09 -5.87 1.02
C ALA A 76 11.93 -7.35 0.63
N LEU A 77 10.90 -7.68 -0.15
CA LEU A 77 10.64 -9.07 -0.55
C LEU A 77 11.74 -9.64 -1.46
N ASN A 78 12.42 -8.83 -2.27
CA ASN A 78 13.56 -9.26 -3.06
C ASN A 78 14.78 -9.57 -2.19
N GLU A 79 15.03 -8.77 -1.14
CA GLU A 79 16.17 -8.98 -0.24
C GLU A 79 15.97 -10.19 0.68
N ASN A 80 14.74 -10.39 1.18
CA ASN A 80 14.38 -11.58 1.94
C ASN A 80 12.93 -12.00 1.65
N PRO A 81 12.72 -12.96 0.73
CA PRO A 81 11.39 -13.42 0.34
C PRO A 81 10.59 -14.12 1.45
N GLY A 82 11.26 -14.66 2.47
CA GLY A 82 10.63 -15.39 3.57
C GLY A 82 10.14 -14.53 4.72
N GLN A 83 10.34 -13.21 4.65
CA GLN A 83 9.92 -12.29 5.72
C GLN A 83 8.43 -11.98 5.63
N ASP A 84 7.80 -11.69 6.78
CA ASP A 84 6.45 -11.15 6.85
C ASP A 84 6.46 -9.61 6.84
N PHE A 85 6.85 -9.03 5.70
CA PHE A 85 6.99 -7.57 5.58
C PHE A 85 5.65 -6.86 5.79
N LEU A 86 4.59 -7.36 5.14
CA LEU A 86 3.26 -6.75 5.20
C LEU A 86 2.63 -6.89 6.59
N GLY A 87 2.80 -8.03 7.26
CA GLY A 87 2.35 -8.21 8.64
C GLY A 87 3.08 -7.29 9.61
N GLU A 88 4.40 -7.13 9.45
CA GLU A 88 5.18 -6.17 10.22
C GLU A 88 4.66 -4.73 10.01
N MET A 89 4.44 -4.30 8.76
CA MET A 89 3.97 -2.94 8.47
C MET A 89 2.57 -2.70 9.02
N TYR A 90 1.67 -3.67 8.88
CA TYR A 90 0.32 -3.62 9.43
C TYR A 90 0.32 -3.41 10.94
N HIS A 91 1.25 -4.08 11.64
CA HIS A 91 1.44 -3.92 13.08
C HIS A 91 2.05 -2.54 13.45
N ARG A 92 3.14 -2.14 12.78
CA ARG A 92 3.84 -0.86 13.05
C ARG A 92 2.96 0.36 12.79
N LEU A 93 2.02 0.25 11.86
CA LEU A 93 1.03 1.27 11.53
C LEU A 93 -0.20 1.22 12.46
N ASN A 94 -0.29 0.27 13.39
CA ASN A 94 -1.42 0.08 14.31
C ASN A 94 -2.79 -0.11 13.62
N LEU A 95 -2.82 -0.61 12.38
CA LEU A 95 -4.05 -0.75 11.58
C LEU A 95 -5.07 -1.73 12.21
N THR A 96 -4.60 -2.66 13.06
CA THR A 96 -5.46 -3.56 13.85
C THR A 96 -6.39 -2.79 14.81
N LYS A 97 -5.92 -1.69 15.38
CA LYS A 97 -6.70 -0.89 16.36
C LYS A 97 -7.74 -0.02 15.68
N GLU A 98 -7.47 0.42 14.46
CA GLU A 98 -8.41 1.22 13.65
C GLU A 98 -9.61 0.40 13.20
N ARG A 99 -9.38 -0.83 12.72
CA ARG A 99 -10.48 -1.76 12.41
C ARG A 99 -11.36 -2.07 13.61
N LYS A 100 -10.77 -2.24 14.80
CA LYS A 100 -11.58 -2.41 16.03
C LYS A 100 -12.38 -1.15 16.34
N ARG A 101 -11.82 0.06 16.18
CA ARG A 101 -12.57 1.31 16.38
C ARG A 101 -13.75 1.47 15.42
N ALA A 102 -13.59 1.07 14.15
CA ALA A 102 -14.67 1.14 13.16
C ALA A 102 -15.86 0.21 13.50
N VAL A 103 -15.60 -0.95 14.11
CA VAL A 103 -16.65 -1.92 14.51
C VAL A 103 -17.49 -1.44 15.70
N PHE A 104 -17.01 -0.48 16.49
CA PHE A 104 -17.66 -0.04 17.74
C PHE A 104 -18.51 1.24 17.63
N TYR A 105 -18.81 1.74 16.43
CA TYR A 105 -19.85 2.77 16.27
C TYR A 105 -21.22 2.11 16.07
N PRO A 106 -22.15 2.16 17.05
CA PRO A 106 -23.52 1.74 16.81
C PRO A 106 -24.21 2.76 15.90
N VAL A 107 -25.00 2.25 14.96
CA VAL A 107 -26.01 2.98 14.16
C VAL A 107 -27.02 3.70 15.05
#